data_AF-A0A254RWR1-F1
#
_entry.id   AF-A0A254RWR1-F1
#
_cell.length_a   1.000
_cell.length_b   1.000
_cell.length_c   1.000
_cell.angle_alpha   90.00
_cell.angle_beta   90.00
_cell.angle_gamma   90.00
#
_symmetry.space_group_name_H-M   'P 1'
#
loop_
_entity.id
_entity.type
_entity.pdbx_description
1 polymer ?
#
loop_
_entity_poly.entity_id
_entity_poly.type
_entity_poly.pdbx_seq_one_letter_code
_entity_poly.pdbx_strand_id
1 'polypeptide(L)'
;MNIIMTPTQKYNDLKSLVKRSYADEKERNEMWEYIAGYILANNGNEIQENNLEAFSRLTEHKGRLAHIDIIVDATDLDKRAAEMEKAFLDSIGKAWPNPWVLICYGKTIGTDHELNRFFYIKKEG
;
A
#
# COMPACT_ATOMS: atom_id res chain seq x y z
N MET A 1 17.65 15.38 17.98
CA MET A 1 17.95 13.97 18.31
C MET A 1 17.16 13.11 17.34
N ASN A 2 17.80 12.54 16.31
CA ASN A 2 17.13 11.63 15.39
C ASN A 2 16.99 10.28 16.08
N ILE A 3 15.79 9.93 16.52
CA ILE A 3 15.51 8.60 17.05
C ILE A 3 15.47 7.66 15.85
N ILE A 4 16.47 6.80 15.71
CA ILE A 4 16.45 5.74 14.70
C ILE A 4 15.39 4.73 15.18
N MET A 5 14.26 4.68 14.48
CA MET A 5 13.22 3.70 14.76
C MET A 5 13.67 2.29 14.34
N THR A 6 13.37 1.31 15.17
CA THR A 6 13.58 -0.10 14.82
C THR A 6 12.58 -0.55 13.74
N PRO A 7 12.89 -1.59 12.95
CA PRO A 7 11.95 -2.16 11.99
C PRO A 7 10.62 -2.56 12.65
N THR A 8 10.67 -3.17 13.84
CA THR A 8 9.45 -3.52 14.59
C THR A 8 8.60 -2.32 14.97
N GLN A 9 9.22 -1.18 15.33
CA GLN A 9 8.50 0.06 15.61
C GLN A 9 7.81 0.59 14.36
N LYS A 10 8.54 0.69 13.22
CA LYS A 10 7.97 1.12 11.94
C LYS A 10 6.80 0.24 11.50
N TYR A 11 6.92 -1.07 11.68
CA TYR A 11 5.87 -2.05 11.37
C TYR A 11 4.60 -1.85 12.23
N ASN A 12 4.78 -1.65 13.54
CA ASN A 12 3.67 -1.41 14.46
C ASN A 12 2.98 -0.06 14.23
N ASP A 13 3.75 0.97 13.86
CA ASP A 13 3.22 2.28 13.50
C ASP A 13 2.39 2.21 12.21
N LEU A 14 2.86 1.45 11.22
CA LEU A 14 2.10 1.17 10.00
C LEU A 14 0.81 0.41 10.29
N LYS A 15 0.86 -0.62 11.15
CA LYS A 15 -0.35 -1.34 11.61
C LYS A 15 -1.36 -0.40 12.27
N SER A 16 -0.86 0.53 13.09
CA SER A 16 -1.68 1.54 13.77
C SER A 16 -2.27 2.55 12.79
N LEU A 17 -1.52 2.94 11.75
CA LEU A 17 -2.01 3.76 10.65
C LEU A 17 -3.17 3.07 9.91
N VAL A 18 -3.04 1.79 9.56
CA VAL A 18 -4.13 1.03 8.91
C VAL A 18 -5.36 1.01 9.83
N LYS A 19 -5.17 0.73 11.12
CA LYS A 19 -6.27 0.67 12.10
C LYS A 19 -7.05 1.98 12.23
N ARG A 20 -6.38 3.14 12.21
CA ARG A 20 -7.07 4.44 12.30
C ARG A 20 -7.69 4.89 10.97
N SER A 21 -7.30 4.27 9.85
CA SER A 21 -7.70 4.69 8.52
C SER A 21 -8.96 4.00 8.01
N TYR A 22 -9.16 2.74 8.40
CA TYR A 22 -10.31 1.91 8.00
C TYR A 22 -11.21 1.62 9.21
N ALA A 23 -12.44 2.16 9.16
CA ALA A 23 -13.42 2.00 10.23
C ALA A 23 -13.99 0.58 10.27
N ASP A 24 -14.27 0.01 9.10
CA ASP A 24 -14.73 -1.37 8.97
C ASP A 24 -13.63 -2.36 9.33
N GLU A 25 -13.98 -3.36 10.15
CA GLU A 25 -13.01 -4.34 10.65
C GLU A 25 -12.52 -5.29 9.56
N LYS A 26 -13.43 -5.72 8.68
CA LYS A 26 -13.09 -6.65 7.61
C LYS A 26 -12.15 -5.99 6.61
N GLU A 27 -12.49 -4.79 6.16
CA GLU A 27 -11.66 -3.97 5.28
C GLU A 27 -10.29 -3.67 5.92
N ARG A 28 -10.27 -3.25 7.19
CA ARG A 28 -9.03 -3.02 7.94
C ARG A 28 -8.12 -4.25 7.97
N ASN A 29 -8.68 -5.42 8.28
CA ASN A 29 -7.90 -6.65 8.37
C ASN A 29 -7.38 -7.06 6.99
N GLU A 30 -8.21 -6.96 5.94
CA GLU A 30 -7.80 -7.24 4.57
C GLU A 30 -6.66 -6.32 4.10
N MET A 31 -6.76 -5.01 4.37
CA MET A 31 -5.70 -4.07 4.02
C MET A 31 -4.40 -4.36 4.77
N TRP A 32 -4.51 -4.71 6.05
CA TRP A 32 -3.35 -5.08 6.84
C TRP A 32 -2.68 -6.35 6.32
N GLU A 33 -3.45 -7.40 6.05
CA GLU A 33 -2.93 -8.66 5.49
C GLU A 33 -2.21 -8.42 4.16
N TYR A 34 -2.78 -7.57 3.30
CA TYR A 34 -2.17 -7.23 2.02
C TYR A 34 -0.82 -6.51 2.19
N ILE A 35 -0.77 -5.49 3.05
CA ILE A 35 0.45 -4.73 3.37
C ILE A 35 1.49 -5.62 4.04
N ALA A 36 1.07 -6.43 5.03
CA ALA A 36 1.94 -7.35 5.75
C ALA A 36 2.52 -8.41 4.82
N GLY A 37 1.74 -8.93 3.86
CA GLY A 37 2.22 -9.87 2.85
C GLY A 37 3.31 -9.29 1.95
N TYR A 38 3.32 -7.97 1.74
CA TYR A 38 4.38 -7.29 0.99
C TYR A 38 5.64 -7.03 1.83
N ILE A 39 5.48 -6.84 3.14
CA ILE A 39 6.57 -6.52 4.06
C ILE A 39 7.24 -7.76 4.63
N LEU A 40 6.50 -8.84 4.87
CA LEU A 40 7.04 -10.05 5.47
C LEU A 40 7.66 -10.94 4.39
N ALA A 41 8.75 -11.62 4.72
CA ALA A 41 9.31 -12.67 3.87
C ALA A 41 8.31 -13.84 3.74
N ASN A 42 8.53 -14.73 2.77
CA ASN A 42 7.66 -15.90 2.53
C ASN A 42 7.47 -16.82 3.76
N ASN A 43 8.33 -16.70 4.78
CA ASN A 43 8.23 -17.42 6.04
C ASN A 43 7.30 -16.75 7.09
N GLY A 44 6.76 -15.57 6.80
CA GLY A 44 5.84 -14.81 7.65
C GLY A 44 6.46 -14.16 8.89
N ASN A 45 7.76 -14.37 9.15
CA ASN A 45 8.40 -14.02 10.42
C ASN A 45 9.53 -12.99 10.29
N GLU A 46 10.03 -12.77 9.08
CA GLU A 46 11.13 -11.83 8.80
C GLU A 46 10.61 -10.58 8.09
N ILE A 47 10.98 -9.40 8.60
CA ILE A 47 10.61 -8.11 8.01
C ILE A 47 11.60 -7.78 6.89
N GLN A 48 11.10 -7.60 5.67
CA GLN A 48 11.85 -7.07 4.54
C GLN A 48 11.98 -5.55 4.69
N GLU A 49 13.09 -5.08 5.26
CA GLU A 49 13.28 -3.67 5.63
C GLU A 49 13.10 -2.69 4.45
N ASN A 50 13.55 -3.06 3.24
CA ASN A 50 13.36 -2.22 2.04
C ASN A 50 11.88 -1.97 1.74
N ASN A 51 11.03 -2.99 1.88
CA ASN A 51 9.60 -2.88 1.64
C ASN A 51 8.93 -2.10 2.77
N LEU A 52 9.32 -2.34 4.02
CA LEU A 52 8.84 -1.58 5.17
C LEU A 52 9.21 -0.09 5.06
N GLU A 53 10.40 0.24 4.57
CA GLU A 53 10.85 1.62 4.45
C GLU A 53 10.07 2.41 3.41
N ALA A 54 9.58 1.73 2.36
CA ALA A 54 8.64 2.36 1.43
C ALA A 54 7.36 2.81 2.17
N PHE A 55 6.82 1.95 3.02
CA PHE A 55 5.61 2.22 3.82
C PHE A 55 5.80 3.16 5.00
N SER A 56 6.99 3.18 5.62
CA SER A 56 7.26 4.01 6.81
C SER A 56 7.07 5.49 6.52
N ARG A 57 7.35 5.93 5.29
CA ARG A 57 7.04 7.27 4.81
C ARG A 57 5.57 7.66 5.04
N LEU A 58 4.63 6.73 4.83
CA LEU A 58 3.20 7.02 5.02
C LEU A 58 2.84 7.32 6.49
N THR A 59 3.62 6.84 7.46
CA THR A 59 3.35 7.07 8.89
C THR A 59 3.79 8.45 9.37
N GLU A 60 4.63 9.14 8.60
CA GLU A 60 5.06 10.53 8.88
C GLU A 60 3.90 11.53 8.75
N HIS A 61 2.83 11.15 8.05
CA HIS A 61 1.66 12.00 7.86
C HIS A 61 0.57 11.75 8.92
N LYS A 62 -0.16 12.81 9.28
CA LYS A 62 -1.30 12.72 10.22
C LYS A 62 -2.58 12.20 9.59
N GLY A 63 -2.66 12.23 8.26
CA GLY A 63 -3.81 11.82 7.48
C GLY A 63 -4.13 10.32 7.58
N ARG A 64 -5.22 9.95 6.91
CA ARG A 64 -5.69 8.55 6.80
C ARG A 64 -5.15 7.92 5.52
N LEU A 65 -4.74 6.67 5.67
CA LEU A 65 -4.47 5.78 4.55
C LEU A 65 -5.76 5.52 3.78
N ALA A 66 -5.63 5.40 2.47
CA ALA A 66 -6.67 4.96 1.57
C ALA A 66 -6.05 4.05 0.52
N HIS A 67 -6.90 3.36 -0.22
CA HIS A 67 -6.47 2.52 -1.31
C HIS A 67 -7.34 2.69 -2.55
N ILE A 68 -6.78 2.31 -3.69
CA ILE A 68 -7.48 2.08 -4.96
C ILE A 68 -7.09 0.70 -5.44
N ASP A 69 -8.11 -0.10 -5.77
CA ASP A 69 -7.96 -1.42 -6.36
C ASP A 69 -8.02 -1.29 -7.88
N ILE A 70 -7.04 -1.90 -8.55
CA ILE A 70 -6.93 -1.91 -10.00
C ILE A 70 -6.82 -3.36 -10.42
N ILE A 71 -7.81 -3.82 -11.15
CA ILE A 71 -7.78 -5.14 -11.77
C ILE A 71 -7.28 -4.93 -13.19
N VAL A 72 -6.14 -5.51 -13.51
CA VAL A 72 -5.54 -5.47 -14.84
C VAL A 72 -5.58 -6.85 -15.48
N ASP A 73 -5.70 -6.87 -16.80
CA ASP A 73 -5.48 -8.07 -17.60
C ASP A 73 -3.97 -8.41 -17.58
N ALA A 74 -3.62 -9.58 -17.06
CA ALA A 74 -2.24 -10.03 -16.93
C ALA A 74 -1.67 -10.56 -18.26
N THR A 75 -2.53 -10.84 -19.23
CA THR A 75 -2.17 -11.45 -20.52
C THR A 75 -1.89 -10.42 -21.61
N ASP A 76 -2.43 -9.21 -21.48
CA ASP A 76 -2.20 -8.06 -22.37
C ASP A 76 -1.31 -7.01 -21.68
N LEU A 77 0.00 -7.08 -21.94
CA LEU A 77 1.00 -6.23 -21.30
C LEU A 77 0.83 -4.73 -21.61
N ASP A 78 0.39 -4.38 -22.82
CA ASP A 78 0.22 -2.98 -23.24
C ASP A 78 -0.99 -2.38 -22.54
N LYS A 79 -2.10 -3.13 -22.50
CA LYS A 79 -3.31 -2.71 -21.77
C LYS A 79 -3.06 -2.62 -20.27
N ARG A 80 -2.32 -3.58 -19.70
CA ARG A 80 -1.89 -3.56 -18.30
C ARG A 80 -1.13 -2.27 -17.96
N ALA A 81 -0.14 -1.92 -18.78
CA ALA A 81 0.67 -0.70 -18.56
C ALA A 81 -0.20 0.57 -18.56
N ALA A 82 -1.11 0.69 -19.53
CA ALA A 82 -2.00 1.85 -19.66
C ALA A 82 -3.01 1.97 -18.49
N GLU A 83 -3.59 0.86 -18.04
CA GLU A 83 -4.52 0.83 -16.91
C GLU A 83 -3.83 1.19 -15.59
N MET A 84 -2.61 0.67 -15.39
CA MET A 84 -1.78 1.02 -14.23
C MET A 84 -1.37 2.49 -14.22
N GLU A 85 -0.93 3.03 -15.36
CA GLU A 85 -0.55 4.45 -15.49
C GLU A 85 -1.73 5.37 -15.18
N LYS A 86 -2.89 5.10 -15.78
CA LYS A 86 -4.10 5.90 -15.56
C LYS A 86 -4.48 5.92 -14.08
N ALA A 87 -4.53 4.75 -13.43
CA ALA A 87 -4.91 4.67 -12.04
C ALA A 87 -3.87 5.28 -11.09
N PHE A 88 -2.58 5.22 -11.45
CA PHE A 88 -1.53 5.94 -10.73
C PHE A 88 -1.74 7.46 -10.80
N LEU A 89 -2.00 8.00 -12.00
CA LEU A 89 -2.24 9.43 -12.21
C LEU A 89 -3.51 9.91 -11.47
N ASP A 90 -4.60 9.14 -11.54
CA ASP A 90 -5.84 9.43 -10.80
C ASP A 90 -5.61 9.42 -9.28
N SER A 91 -4.76 8.52 -8.79
CA SER A 91 -4.37 8.43 -7.38
C SER A 91 -3.55 9.64 -6.95
N ILE A 92 -2.56 10.06 -7.74
CA ILE A 92 -1.76 11.26 -7.48
C ILE A 92 -2.65 12.51 -7.39
N GLY A 93 -3.64 12.64 -8.28
CA GLY A 93 -4.61 13.73 -8.26
C GLY A 93 -5.39 13.84 -6.93
N LYS A 94 -5.56 12.72 -6.22
CA LYS A 94 -6.24 12.63 -4.92
C LYS A 94 -5.30 12.68 -3.72
N ALA A 95 -3.98 12.49 -3.91
CA ALA A 95 -3.00 12.18 -2.87
C ALA A 95 -1.93 13.25 -2.62
N TRP A 96 -2.09 14.48 -3.14
CA TRP A 96 -1.03 15.50 -3.11
C TRP A 96 -0.53 15.86 -1.69
N PRO A 97 0.80 16.01 -1.45
CA PRO A 97 1.93 15.91 -2.40
C PRO A 97 2.67 14.56 -2.41
N ASN A 98 3.35 14.26 -3.52
CA ASN A 98 4.43 13.26 -3.66
C ASN A 98 5.38 13.32 -2.43
N PRO A 99 5.78 12.20 -1.78
CA PRO A 99 5.85 10.82 -2.29
C PRO A 99 4.88 9.80 -1.67
N TRP A 100 3.71 10.21 -1.21
CA TRP A 100 2.84 9.35 -0.40
C TRP A 100 1.98 8.34 -1.19
N VAL A 101 2.41 7.89 -2.37
CA VAL A 101 1.74 6.83 -3.14
C VAL A 101 2.65 5.61 -3.22
N LEU A 102 2.16 4.47 -2.74
CA LEU A 102 2.85 3.18 -2.84
C LEU A 102 2.03 2.20 -3.65
N ILE A 103 2.69 1.56 -4.61
CA ILE A 103 2.11 0.52 -5.44
C ILE A 103 2.49 -0.81 -4.84
N CYS A 104 1.50 -1.60 -4.46
CA CYS A 104 1.72 -2.96 -4.01
C CYS A 104 1.16 -3.90 -5.08
N TYR A 105 2.08 -4.34 -5.94
CA TYR A 105 1.81 -5.26 -7.03
C TYR A 105 1.30 -6.58 -6.52
N GLY A 106 0.26 -7.09 -7.17
CA GLY A 106 -0.67 -7.90 -6.44
C GLY A 106 -1.11 -9.20 -7.06
N LYS A 107 -1.54 -9.99 -6.09
CA LYS A 107 -2.18 -11.28 -6.12
C LYS A 107 -2.95 -11.52 -7.43
N THR A 108 -2.59 -12.60 -8.11
CA THR A 108 -3.32 -13.11 -9.26
C THR A 108 -4.76 -13.45 -8.86
N ILE A 109 -5.73 -12.97 -9.64
CA ILE A 109 -7.15 -13.33 -9.54
C ILE A 109 -7.50 -14.18 -10.76
N GLY A 110 -7.76 -15.47 -10.52
CA GLY A 110 -8.00 -16.42 -11.60
C GLY A 110 -6.72 -16.69 -12.41
N THR A 111 -6.85 -16.89 -13.72
CA THR A 111 -5.71 -17.17 -14.62
C THR A 111 -5.20 -15.93 -15.34
N ASP A 112 -6.07 -14.93 -15.56
CA ASP A 112 -5.82 -13.89 -16.55
C ASP A 112 -5.80 -12.47 -15.95
N HIS A 113 -6.04 -12.30 -14.65
CA HIS A 113 -6.12 -10.98 -14.04
C HIS A 113 -5.22 -10.85 -12.82
N GLU A 114 -4.73 -9.63 -12.59
CA GLU A 114 -3.99 -9.26 -11.40
C GLU A 114 -4.74 -8.13 -10.67
N LEU A 115 -4.95 -8.31 -9.37
CA LEU A 115 -5.39 -7.20 -8.52
C LEU A 115 -4.16 -6.47 -8.02
N ASN A 116 -3.97 -5.24 -8.46
CA ASN A 116 -2.94 -4.34 -7.96
C ASN A 116 -3.59 -3.31 -7.03
N ARG A 117 -2.99 -3.09 -5.85
CA ARG A 117 -3.54 -2.18 -4.84
C ARG A 117 -2.59 -1.02 -4.60
N PHE A 118 -3.12 0.19 -4.75
CA PHE A 118 -2.38 1.44 -4.62
C PHE A 118 -2.76 2.08 -3.30
N PHE A 119 -1.79 2.28 -2.41
CA PHE A 119 -2.01 2.92 -1.12
C PHE A 119 -1.55 4.37 -1.15
N TYR A 120 -2.35 5.26 -0.54
CA TYR A 120 -2.01 6.67 -0.46
C TYR A 120 -2.57 7.33 0.81
N ILE A 121 -2.00 8.47 1.19
CA ILE A 121 -2.58 9.31 2.25
C ILE A 121 -3.57 10.28 1.62
N LYS A 122 -4.83 10.25 2.05
CA LYS A 122 -5.85 11.21 1.60
C LYS A 122 -5.46 12.61 2.04
N LYS A 123 -5.56 13.57 1.12
CA LYS A 123 -5.53 14.99 1.46
C LYS A 123 -6.79 15.30 2.30
N GLU A 124 -6.59 15.82 3.50
CA GLU A 124 -7.71 16.41 4.24
C GLU A 124 -8.12 17.70 3.53
N GLY A 125 -9.41 17.82 3.19
CA GLY A 125 -9.99 18.96 2.49
C GLY A 125 -10.27 20.13 3.42
#